data_AF-A0A661R9H2-F1
#
_entry.id   AF-A0A661R9H2-F1
#
_cell.length_a   1.000
_cell.length_b   1.000
_cell.length_c   1.000
_cell.angle_alpha   90.00
_cell.angle_beta   90.00
_cell.angle_gamma   90.00
#
_symmetry.space_group_name_H-M   'P 1'
#
loop_
_entity.id
_entity.type
_entity.pdbx_description
1 polymer ?
#
loop_
_entity_poly.entity_id
_entity_poly.type
_entity_poly.pdbx_seq_one_letter_code
_entity_poly.pdbx_strand_id
1 'polypeptide(L)'
;MKDFNTELDTSLPAPVIKRRSGISLVWLIPLITAVIGGWLIFKTISEKGPQIEIIFKTAEGIEVGKTKIKYKEIDIGVVDSVHFSKDFSHVILKVSMEKGAESFLGRGTRFWVVKPHLSLRGATGLSTLLSGNYIELEPGQGALQKHFDGLDNPPVVKADVDGTKIMILAGTLGSIDTGTPIYYQGILAGEILGWELGNDRKSIFIHAFVKTPYNKLVKSNTRFWNISGMDVSVGSEGISVRTESIQSLLYGGIAFETPDTLEQVKENLEGLVFTLYDDYESIHEESFVKKITFILFFEGSVRGLKVGAPVEFKGIKVGVVKDLRLEFNGHDTSFKIPVLIEIEPERIISRDKGEISSPFETLKILIDRGLRARLQTGSLLTGQLFVELDMHPDTPIRLVESGGPYPEL
;
A
#
# COMPACT_ATOMS: atom_id res chain seq x y z
N MET A 1 -72.30 -113.47 -42.87
CA MET A 1 -72.26 -112.64 -41.64
C MET A 1 -70.81 -112.55 -41.22
N LYS A 2 -70.34 -111.33 -40.89
CA LYS A 2 -68.94 -110.87 -40.70
C LYS A 2 -68.22 -110.38 -41.96
N ASP A 3 -67.55 -109.24 -42.00
CA ASP A 3 -67.65 -107.95 -41.29
C ASP A 3 -66.86 -106.97 -42.17
N PHE A 4 -67.44 -105.81 -42.47
CA PHE A 4 -66.74 -104.68 -43.08
C PHE A 4 -65.89 -104.02 -41.99
N ASN A 5 -64.58 -103.86 -42.18
CA ASN A 5 -63.80 -102.87 -41.46
C ASN A 5 -62.77 -102.23 -42.38
N THR A 6 -63.08 -101.00 -42.77
CA THR A 6 -62.22 -100.05 -43.46
C THR A 6 -61.47 -99.28 -42.37
N GLU A 7 -60.17 -99.55 -42.18
CA GLU A 7 -59.33 -98.74 -41.29
C GLU A 7 -58.82 -97.51 -42.07
N LEU A 8 -59.24 -96.32 -41.62
CA LEU A 8 -58.67 -95.04 -42.05
C LEU A 8 -57.31 -94.83 -41.37
N ASP A 9 -56.24 -94.87 -42.16
CA ASP A 9 -54.90 -94.48 -41.72
C ASP A 9 -54.85 -92.96 -41.50
N THR A 10 -54.75 -92.57 -40.22
CA THR A 10 -54.63 -91.18 -39.77
C THR A 10 -53.22 -90.95 -39.21
N SER A 11 -52.24 -90.87 -40.10
CA SER A 11 -50.89 -90.42 -39.74
C SER A 11 -50.82 -88.89 -39.75
N LEU A 12 -50.97 -88.28 -38.56
CA LEU A 12 -50.64 -86.87 -38.35
C LEU A 12 -49.12 -86.65 -38.48
N PRO A 13 -48.64 -85.59 -39.16
CA PRO A 13 -47.21 -85.35 -39.32
C PRO A 13 -46.53 -84.99 -37.99
N ALA A 14 -45.45 -85.68 -37.66
CA ALA A 14 -44.65 -85.40 -36.46
C ALA A 14 -43.85 -84.09 -36.62
N PRO A 15 -43.83 -83.20 -35.61
CA PRO A 15 -43.16 -81.90 -35.70
C PRO A 15 -41.63 -82.06 -35.72
N VAL A 16 -40.99 -81.50 -36.75
CA VAL A 16 -39.52 -81.39 -36.85
C VAL A 16 -39.06 -80.21 -35.98
N ILE A 17 -38.62 -80.50 -34.75
CA ILE A 17 -38.08 -79.50 -33.83
C ILE A 17 -36.64 -79.17 -34.25
N LYS A 18 -36.44 -78.11 -35.04
CA LYS A 18 -35.12 -77.51 -35.23
C LYS A 18 -34.75 -76.66 -34.02
N ARG A 19 -33.94 -77.19 -33.10
CA ARG A 19 -33.30 -76.38 -32.05
C ARG A 19 -32.31 -75.40 -32.70
N ARG A 20 -32.60 -74.11 -32.66
CA ARG A 20 -31.61 -73.07 -33.00
C ARG A 20 -30.64 -72.93 -31.81
N SER A 21 -29.41 -73.42 -31.98
CA SER A 21 -28.31 -73.27 -31.01
C SER A 21 -27.57 -71.96 -31.21
N GLY A 22 -28.27 -70.84 -31.01
CA GLY A 22 -27.67 -69.51 -31.01
C GLY A 22 -28.06 -68.78 -29.75
N ILE A 23 -27.15 -67.98 -29.18
CA ILE A 23 -27.46 -67.03 -28.12
C ILE A 23 -28.67 -66.21 -28.62
N SER A 24 -29.77 -66.24 -27.87
CA SER A 24 -30.99 -65.56 -28.31
C SER A 24 -30.71 -64.07 -28.45
N LEU A 25 -31.24 -63.44 -29.50
CA LEU A 25 -31.14 -61.99 -29.73
C LEU A 25 -31.65 -61.16 -28.52
N VAL A 26 -32.44 -61.78 -27.64
CA VAL A 26 -32.94 -61.18 -26.39
C VAL A 26 -31.80 -60.89 -25.41
N TRP A 27 -30.71 -61.66 -25.43
CA TRP A 27 -29.54 -61.47 -24.54
C TRP A 27 -28.61 -60.33 -24.98
N LEU A 28 -28.80 -59.80 -26.19
CA LEU A 28 -28.08 -58.62 -26.68
C LEU A 28 -28.50 -57.35 -25.93
N ILE A 29 -29.76 -57.25 -25.52
CA ILE A 29 -30.29 -56.06 -24.84
C ILE A 29 -29.59 -55.84 -23.48
N PRO A 30 -29.53 -56.80 -22.54
CA PRO A 30 -28.82 -56.63 -21.27
C PRO A 30 -27.34 -56.34 -21.44
N LEU A 31 -26.69 -56.96 -22.43
CA LEU A 31 -25.28 -56.74 -22.73
C LEU A 31 -25.02 -55.29 -23.19
N ILE A 32 -25.84 -54.79 -24.12
CA ILE A 32 -25.77 -53.41 -24.59
C ILE A 32 -26.03 -52.45 -23.43
N THR A 33 -27.03 -52.71 -22.59
CA THR A 33 -27.32 -51.88 -21.40
C THR A 33 -26.15 -51.87 -20.42
N ALA A 34 -25.51 -53.02 -20.17
CA ALA A 34 -24.34 -53.12 -19.30
C ALA A 34 -23.14 -52.33 -19.86
N VAL A 35 -22.91 -52.39 -21.18
CA VAL A 35 -21.85 -51.62 -21.85
C VAL A 35 -22.12 -50.11 -21.76
N ILE A 36 -23.36 -49.67 -22.01
CA ILE A 36 -23.73 -48.25 -21.90
C ILE A 36 -23.62 -47.78 -20.44
N GLY A 37 -24.07 -48.59 -19.47
CA GLY A 37 -23.95 -48.28 -18.05
C GLY A 37 -22.50 -48.17 -17.61
N GLY A 38 -21.65 -49.12 -17.99
CA GLY A 38 -20.22 -49.07 -17.75
C GLY A 38 -19.55 -47.85 -18.40
N TRP A 39 -19.94 -47.51 -19.62
CA TRP A 39 -19.45 -46.31 -20.31
C TRP A 39 -19.87 -45.01 -19.62
N LEU A 40 -21.12 -44.89 -19.15
CA LEU A 40 -21.58 -43.72 -18.41
C LEU A 40 -20.89 -43.55 -17.06
N ILE A 41 -20.64 -44.65 -16.35
CA ILE A 41 -19.86 -44.64 -15.10
C ILE A 41 -18.43 -44.17 -15.40
N PHE A 42 -17.79 -44.76 -16.40
CA PHE A 42 -16.43 -44.38 -16.81
C PHE A 42 -16.37 -42.90 -17.24
N LYS A 43 -17.34 -42.45 -18.05
CA LYS A 43 -17.46 -41.07 -18.50
C LYS A 43 -17.61 -40.12 -17.31
N THR A 44 -18.53 -40.43 -16.38
CA THR A 44 -18.79 -39.62 -15.19
C THR A 44 -17.58 -39.52 -14.26
N ILE A 45 -16.81 -40.61 -14.12
CA ILE A 45 -15.58 -40.60 -13.31
C ILE A 45 -14.45 -39.86 -14.04
N SER A 46 -14.35 -40.01 -15.35
CA SER A 46 -13.30 -39.39 -16.18
C SER A 46 -13.51 -37.89 -16.39
N GLU A 47 -14.74 -37.39 -16.25
CA GLU A 47 -15.09 -35.97 -16.43
C GLU A 47 -14.99 -35.16 -15.12
N LYS A 48 -14.94 -35.80 -13.94
CA LYS A 48 -14.78 -35.11 -12.65
C LYS A 48 -13.33 -34.75 -12.38
N GLY A 49 -13.08 -33.50 -11.99
CA GLY A 49 -11.78 -33.06 -11.49
C GLY A 49 -11.55 -33.45 -10.03
N PRO A 50 -10.41 -33.04 -9.45
CA PRO A 50 -10.04 -33.39 -8.08
C PRO A 50 -10.96 -32.72 -7.07
N GLN A 51 -11.24 -33.42 -5.98
CA GLN A 51 -11.86 -32.82 -4.80
C GLN A 51 -10.78 -32.29 -3.87
N ILE A 52 -10.97 -31.08 -3.36
CA ILE A 52 -10.08 -30.41 -2.40
C ILE A 52 -10.84 -29.93 -1.17
N GLU A 53 -10.11 -29.69 -0.09
CA GLU A 53 -10.59 -29.10 1.15
C GLU A 53 -9.91 -27.74 1.36
N ILE A 54 -10.70 -26.70 1.64
CA ILE A 54 -10.19 -25.35 1.95
C ILE A 54 -10.69 -24.95 3.34
N ILE A 55 -9.76 -24.53 4.20
CA ILE A 55 -10.03 -24.16 5.58
C ILE A 55 -10.16 -22.64 5.67
N PHE A 56 -11.29 -22.14 6.17
CA PHE A 56 -11.51 -20.72 6.45
C PHE A 56 -11.92 -20.53 7.91
N LYS A 57 -11.67 -19.34 8.49
CA LYS A 57 -12.18 -19.02 9.84
C LYS A 57 -13.71 -18.95 9.88
N THR A 58 -14.34 -18.46 8.81
CA THR A 58 -15.78 -18.30 8.67
C THR A 58 -16.25 -18.70 7.28
N ALA A 59 -17.53 -19.05 7.14
CA ALA A 59 -18.17 -19.32 5.83
C ALA A 59 -19.06 -18.15 5.37
N GLU A 60 -18.70 -16.92 5.74
CA GLU A 60 -19.52 -15.75 5.44
C GLU A 60 -19.72 -15.55 3.94
N GLY A 61 -20.98 -15.60 3.52
CA GLY A 61 -21.40 -15.42 2.12
C GLY A 61 -20.98 -16.57 1.20
N ILE A 62 -20.63 -17.74 1.75
CA ILE A 62 -20.38 -18.97 0.98
C ILE A 62 -21.67 -19.79 0.95
N GLU A 63 -22.16 -20.09 -0.24
CA GLU A 63 -23.35 -20.89 -0.48
C GLU A 63 -23.00 -22.21 -1.17
N VAL A 64 -23.43 -23.33 -0.56
CA VAL A 64 -23.25 -24.68 -1.10
C VAL A 64 -23.92 -24.81 -2.47
N GLY A 65 -23.19 -25.36 -3.44
CA GLY A 65 -23.64 -25.59 -4.81
C GLY A 65 -23.73 -24.34 -5.69
N LYS A 66 -23.45 -23.15 -5.13
CA LYS A 66 -23.53 -21.87 -5.86
C LYS A 66 -22.22 -21.11 -5.87
N THR A 67 -21.50 -21.09 -4.75
CA THR A 67 -20.20 -20.41 -4.67
C THR A 67 -19.20 -21.13 -5.57
N LYS A 68 -18.71 -20.41 -6.57
CA LYS A 68 -17.76 -20.91 -7.56
C LYS A 68 -16.32 -20.62 -7.13
N ILE A 69 -15.41 -21.47 -7.58
CA ILE A 69 -13.98 -21.18 -7.56
C ILE A 69 -13.62 -20.57 -8.91
N LYS A 70 -12.94 -19.43 -8.90
CA LYS A 70 -12.52 -18.72 -10.10
C LYS A 70 -11.02 -18.50 -10.16
N TYR A 71 -10.49 -18.53 -11.37
CA TYR A 71 -9.16 -18.01 -11.68
C TYR A 71 -9.26 -17.12 -12.91
N LYS A 72 -8.80 -15.87 -12.81
CA LYS A 72 -8.89 -14.87 -13.89
C LYS A 72 -10.31 -14.79 -14.50
N GLU A 73 -11.33 -14.70 -13.64
CA GLU A 73 -12.77 -14.67 -14.01
C GLU A 73 -13.33 -15.94 -14.68
N ILE A 74 -12.57 -17.02 -14.77
CA ILE A 74 -13.04 -18.30 -15.32
C ILE A 74 -13.42 -19.24 -14.17
N ASP A 75 -14.61 -19.83 -14.26
CA ASP A 75 -15.10 -20.84 -13.33
C ASP A 75 -14.29 -22.15 -13.47
N ILE A 76 -13.71 -22.62 -12.37
CA ILE A 76 -12.85 -23.82 -12.33
C ILE A 76 -13.19 -24.79 -11.20
N GLY A 77 -14.29 -24.53 -10.49
CA GLY A 77 -14.80 -25.42 -9.44
C GLY A 77 -16.02 -24.85 -8.74
N VAL A 78 -16.59 -25.65 -7.84
CA VAL A 78 -17.78 -25.29 -7.04
C VAL A 78 -17.68 -25.86 -5.63
N VAL A 79 -18.21 -25.12 -4.66
CA VAL A 79 -18.31 -25.57 -3.26
C VAL A 79 -19.41 -26.61 -3.13
N ASP A 80 -19.07 -27.84 -2.73
CA ASP A 80 -20.01 -28.95 -2.56
C ASP A 80 -20.63 -29.01 -1.17
N SER A 81 -19.85 -28.66 -0.14
CA SER A 81 -20.31 -28.70 1.25
C SER A 81 -19.44 -27.85 2.17
N VAL A 82 -20.04 -27.44 3.29
CA VAL A 82 -19.43 -26.60 4.31
C VAL A 82 -19.71 -27.25 5.67
N HIS A 83 -18.66 -27.53 6.43
CA HIS A 83 -18.77 -28.17 7.75
C HIS A 83 -17.85 -27.50 8.76
N PHE A 84 -18.27 -27.45 10.03
CA PHE A 84 -17.37 -27.01 11.10
C PHE A 84 -16.30 -28.06 11.37
N SER A 85 -15.13 -27.59 11.82
CA SER A 85 -14.15 -28.43 12.48
C SER A 85 -14.73 -29.05 13.75
N LYS A 86 -14.11 -30.13 14.25
CA LYS A 86 -14.60 -30.85 15.45
C LYS A 86 -14.66 -29.96 16.70
N ASP A 87 -13.79 -28.97 16.77
CA ASP A 87 -13.67 -27.98 17.86
C ASP A 87 -14.39 -26.66 17.56
N PHE A 88 -15.10 -26.56 16.43
CA PHE A 88 -15.79 -25.36 15.95
C PHE A 88 -14.91 -24.11 15.76
N SER A 89 -13.58 -24.26 15.74
CA SER A 89 -12.65 -23.14 15.58
C SER A 89 -12.53 -22.62 14.15
N HIS A 90 -12.86 -23.46 13.15
CA HIS A 90 -12.79 -23.13 11.73
C HIS A 90 -13.84 -23.88 10.93
N VAL A 91 -13.98 -23.51 9.66
CA VAL A 91 -14.89 -24.12 8.71
C VAL A 91 -14.09 -24.78 7.58
N ILE A 92 -14.47 -26.01 7.24
CA ILE A 92 -13.87 -26.82 6.18
C ILE A 92 -14.84 -26.86 5.02
N LEU A 93 -14.41 -26.34 3.88
CA LEU A 93 -15.14 -26.37 2.61
C LEU A 93 -14.64 -27.56 1.81
N LYS A 94 -15.55 -28.41 1.32
CA LYS A 94 -15.23 -29.38 0.27
C LYS A 94 -15.62 -28.80 -1.07
N VAL A 95 -14.69 -28.87 -2.01
CA VAL A 95 -14.80 -28.21 -3.31
C VAL A 95 -14.51 -29.24 -4.40
N SER A 96 -15.42 -29.33 -5.37
CA SER A 96 -15.21 -30.09 -6.59
C SER A 96 -14.61 -29.17 -7.65
N MET A 97 -13.39 -29.49 -8.08
CA MET A 97 -12.72 -28.76 -9.16
C MET A 97 -13.09 -29.34 -10.53
N GLU A 98 -13.02 -28.50 -11.56
CA GLU A 98 -13.15 -28.91 -12.95
C GLU A 98 -11.94 -29.74 -13.40
N LYS A 99 -12.13 -30.58 -14.43
CA LYS A 99 -11.04 -31.36 -15.02
C LYS A 99 -9.98 -30.44 -15.64
N GLY A 100 -8.70 -30.67 -15.33
CA GLY A 100 -7.58 -29.83 -15.78
C GLY A 100 -7.15 -28.79 -14.74
N ALA A 101 -7.95 -28.59 -13.69
CA ALA A 101 -7.62 -27.68 -12.60
C ALA A 101 -6.50 -28.21 -11.67
N GLU A 102 -6.08 -29.47 -11.82
CA GLU A 102 -4.98 -30.08 -11.06
C GLU A 102 -3.70 -29.24 -11.14
N SER A 103 -3.46 -28.63 -12.30
CA SER A 103 -2.29 -27.77 -12.55
C SER A 103 -2.26 -26.52 -11.66
N PHE A 104 -3.40 -26.10 -11.10
CA PHE A 104 -3.51 -24.95 -10.20
C PHE A 104 -3.41 -25.32 -8.72
N LEU A 105 -3.30 -26.60 -8.37
CA LEU A 105 -3.37 -27.10 -6.99
C LEU A 105 -1.98 -27.43 -6.41
N GLY A 106 -0.98 -26.59 -6.70
CA GLY A 106 0.34 -26.70 -6.08
C GLY A 106 0.33 -26.28 -4.61
N ARG A 107 1.29 -26.75 -3.83
CA ARG A 107 1.44 -26.39 -2.40
C ARG A 107 1.42 -24.88 -2.15
N GLY A 108 1.97 -24.07 -3.05
CA GLY A 108 1.97 -22.62 -2.92
C GLY A 108 0.65 -21.93 -3.29
N THR A 109 -0.38 -22.67 -3.69
CA THR A 109 -1.65 -22.08 -4.13
C THR A 109 -2.39 -21.43 -2.97
N ARG A 110 -2.88 -20.21 -3.20
CA ARG A 110 -3.58 -19.39 -2.21
C ARG A 110 -5.04 -19.24 -2.63
N PHE A 111 -5.95 -19.31 -1.68
CA PHE A 111 -7.39 -19.14 -1.90
C PHE A 111 -7.92 -18.02 -1.01
N TRP A 112 -8.85 -17.20 -1.50
CA TRP A 112 -9.53 -16.18 -0.70
C TRP A 112 -10.96 -15.96 -1.18
N VAL A 113 -11.83 -15.49 -0.28
CA VAL A 113 -13.21 -15.14 -0.63
C VAL A 113 -13.23 -13.72 -1.18
N VAL A 114 -13.78 -13.53 -2.38
CA VAL A 114 -14.03 -12.22 -2.96
C VAL A 114 -15.43 -11.76 -2.57
N LYS A 115 -15.50 -10.64 -1.84
CA LYS A 115 -16.72 -10.02 -1.34
C LYS A 115 -16.89 -8.63 -1.98
N PRO A 116 -18.13 -8.11 -2.12
CA PRO A 116 -18.31 -6.76 -2.61
C PRO A 116 -17.78 -5.79 -1.54
N HIS A 117 -16.85 -4.93 -1.94
CA HIS A 117 -16.31 -3.90 -1.05
C HIS A 117 -16.58 -2.53 -1.66
N LEU A 118 -17.32 -1.70 -0.91
CA LEU A 118 -17.57 -0.31 -1.26
C LEU A 118 -16.64 0.57 -0.43
N SER A 119 -15.77 1.30 -1.13
CA SER A 119 -14.92 2.33 -0.53
C SER A 119 -15.31 3.70 -1.08
N LEU A 120 -14.88 4.77 -0.41
CA LEU A 120 -15.01 6.14 -0.94
C LEU A 120 -14.27 6.33 -2.29
N ARG A 121 -13.38 5.40 -2.66
CA ARG A 121 -12.51 5.45 -3.84
C ARG A 121 -12.98 4.56 -5.00
N GLY A 122 -14.07 3.82 -4.82
CA GLY A 122 -14.60 2.89 -5.82
C GLY A 122 -15.14 1.61 -5.20
N ALA A 123 -15.74 0.77 -6.05
CA ALA A 123 -16.29 -0.52 -5.64
C ALA A 123 -15.53 -1.67 -6.31
N THR A 124 -15.01 -2.59 -5.50
CA THR A 124 -14.43 -3.85 -5.98
C THR A 124 -15.41 -4.99 -5.76
N GLY A 125 -15.31 -6.04 -6.58
CA GLY A 125 -16.21 -7.18 -6.47
C GLY A 125 -17.67 -6.85 -6.79
N LEU A 126 -17.99 -5.79 -7.55
CA LEU A 126 -19.38 -5.48 -7.92
C LEU A 126 -20.10 -6.64 -8.65
N SER A 127 -19.35 -7.51 -9.32
CA SER A 127 -19.86 -8.74 -9.94
C SER A 127 -20.53 -9.68 -8.92
N THR A 128 -20.16 -9.61 -7.64
CA THR A 128 -20.73 -10.42 -6.57
C THR A 128 -22.10 -9.92 -6.09
N LEU A 129 -22.46 -8.65 -6.33
CA LEU A 129 -23.80 -8.14 -6.02
C LEU A 129 -24.88 -8.85 -6.85
N LEU A 130 -24.53 -9.26 -8.07
CA LEU A 130 -25.43 -10.01 -8.95
C LEU A 130 -25.22 -11.53 -8.86
N SER A 131 -23.95 -11.97 -8.81
CA SER A 131 -23.60 -13.40 -8.95
C SER A 131 -23.38 -14.14 -7.63
N GLY A 132 -23.37 -13.41 -6.51
CA GLY A 132 -22.94 -13.91 -5.20
C GLY A 132 -21.41 -13.89 -5.03
N ASN A 133 -20.95 -14.10 -3.80
CA ASN A 133 -19.53 -14.20 -3.51
C ASN A 133 -18.94 -15.45 -4.17
N TYR A 134 -17.67 -15.35 -4.56
CA TYR A 134 -16.90 -16.46 -5.13
C TYR A 134 -15.56 -16.58 -4.41
N ILE A 135 -14.89 -17.71 -4.58
CA ILE A 135 -13.54 -17.92 -4.09
C ILE A 135 -12.60 -17.73 -5.28
N GLU A 136 -11.64 -16.84 -5.16
CA GLU A 136 -10.57 -16.70 -6.16
C GLU A 136 -9.35 -17.50 -5.69
N LEU A 137 -8.58 -18.03 -6.64
CA LEU A 137 -7.31 -18.67 -6.35
C LEU A 137 -6.15 -18.00 -7.08
N GLU A 138 -4.97 -18.14 -6.51
CA GLU A 138 -3.71 -17.85 -7.15
C GLU A 138 -2.84 -19.12 -7.17
N PRO A 139 -2.48 -19.65 -8.36
CA PRO A 139 -1.66 -20.85 -8.45
C PRO A 139 -0.25 -20.61 -7.92
N GLY A 140 0.23 -21.50 -7.05
CA GLY A 140 1.61 -21.46 -6.57
C GLY A 140 2.40 -22.69 -6.99
N GLN A 141 3.73 -22.57 -6.94
CA GLN A 141 4.62 -23.68 -7.25
C GLN A 141 4.65 -24.71 -6.11
N GLY A 142 5.08 -25.94 -6.45
CA GLY A 142 5.30 -27.01 -5.48
C GLY A 142 4.52 -28.29 -5.83
N ALA A 143 4.61 -29.28 -4.94
CA ALA A 143 3.91 -30.55 -5.10
C ALA A 143 2.38 -30.36 -5.04
N LEU A 144 1.65 -31.21 -5.77
CA LEU A 144 0.19 -31.23 -5.75
C LEU A 144 -0.34 -31.43 -4.32
N GLN A 145 -1.33 -30.64 -3.93
CA GLN A 145 -1.95 -30.68 -2.61
C GLN A 145 -3.48 -30.63 -2.72
N LYS A 146 -4.17 -31.18 -1.70
CA LYS A 146 -5.65 -31.23 -1.64
C LYS A 146 -6.24 -30.52 -0.44
N HIS A 147 -5.43 -30.06 0.50
CA HIS A 147 -5.88 -29.35 1.70
C HIS A 147 -5.23 -27.98 1.68
N PHE A 148 -5.99 -26.90 1.79
CA PHE A 148 -5.49 -25.54 1.67
C PHE A 148 -6.02 -24.67 2.80
N ASP A 149 -5.20 -23.72 3.22
CA ASP A 149 -5.64 -22.65 4.11
C ASP A 149 -6.14 -21.48 3.26
N GLY A 150 -7.35 -21.05 3.55
CA GLY A 150 -8.00 -19.90 2.95
C GLY A 150 -7.60 -18.61 3.65
N LEU A 151 -7.26 -17.60 2.86
CA LEU A 151 -6.97 -16.25 3.33
C LEU A 151 -8.26 -15.48 3.57
N ASP A 152 -8.34 -14.76 4.69
CA ASP A 152 -9.49 -13.92 5.03
C ASP A 152 -9.62 -12.72 4.06
N ASN A 153 -8.47 -12.21 3.57
CA ASN A 153 -8.37 -11.08 2.67
C ASN A 153 -7.58 -11.46 1.41
N PRO A 154 -7.87 -10.85 0.25
CA PRO A 154 -7.07 -11.04 -0.95
C PRO A 154 -5.60 -10.70 -0.68
N PRO A 155 -4.65 -11.44 -1.28
CA PRO A 155 -3.24 -11.07 -1.20
C PRO A 155 -3.05 -9.71 -1.86
N VAL A 156 -2.39 -8.80 -1.15
CA VAL A 156 -2.32 -7.39 -1.57
C VAL A 156 -1.47 -7.16 -2.82
N VAL A 157 -0.60 -8.12 -3.14
CA VAL A 157 0.07 -8.22 -4.43
C VAL A 157 -0.21 -9.60 -5.01
N LYS A 158 -0.91 -9.63 -6.15
CA LYS A 158 -1.02 -10.83 -6.98
C LYS A 158 0.36 -11.13 -7.55
N ALA A 159 0.76 -12.40 -7.56
CA ALA A 159 2.09 -12.85 -7.97
C ALA A 159 2.43 -12.54 -9.44
N ASP A 160 1.47 -12.07 -10.23
CA ASP A 160 1.60 -11.75 -11.65
C ASP A 160 1.97 -10.28 -11.94
N VAL A 161 2.12 -9.43 -10.91
CA VAL A 161 2.51 -8.03 -11.09
C VAL A 161 3.96 -7.81 -10.70
N ASP A 162 4.80 -7.53 -11.69
CA ASP A 162 6.22 -7.19 -11.48
C ASP A 162 6.39 -5.80 -10.88
N GLY A 163 7.23 -5.67 -9.86
CA GLY A 163 7.54 -4.41 -9.21
C GLY A 163 8.41 -4.58 -7.98
N THR A 164 8.49 -3.53 -7.16
CA THR A 164 9.31 -3.52 -5.95
C THR A 164 8.47 -3.13 -4.74
N LYS A 165 8.61 -3.92 -3.66
CA LYS A 165 8.05 -3.59 -2.35
C LYS A 165 9.01 -2.65 -1.63
N ILE A 166 8.46 -1.61 -1.04
CA ILE A 166 9.21 -0.63 -0.25
C ILE A 166 8.49 -0.39 1.07
N MET A 167 9.22 0.12 2.05
CA MET A 167 8.68 0.50 3.35
C MET A 167 8.84 2.00 3.54
N ILE A 168 7.75 2.66 3.96
CA ILE A 168 7.70 4.10 4.18
C ILE A 168 7.34 4.33 5.65
N LEU A 169 8.16 5.08 6.37
CA LEU A 169 7.96 5.50 7.74
C LEU A 169 7.15 6.80 7.76
N ALA A 170 6.10 6.84 8.58
CA ALA A 170 5.30 8.02 8.83
C ALA A 170 5.10 8.24 10.33
N GLY A 171 4.96 9.50 10.75
CA GLY A 171 4.56 9.84 12.12
C GLY A 171 3.06 9.72 12.35
N THR A 172 2.25 9.85 11.29
CA THR A 172 0.79 9.66 11.32
C THR A 172 0.31 8.97 10.05
N LEU A 173 -0.80 8.25 10.12
CA LEU A 173 -1.34 7.53 8.95
C LEU A 173 -2.13 8.46 8.01
N GLY A 174 -2.68 9.56 8.52
CA GLY A 174 -3.52 10.46 7.74
C GLY A 174 -4.70 9.75 7.07
N SER A 175 -4.92 10.02 5.79
CA SER A 175 -5.94 9.38 4.94
C SER A 175 -5.42 8.18 4.14
N ILE A 176 -4.30 7.59 4.57
CA ILE A 176 -3.69 6.44 3.90
C ILE A 176 -4.34 5.15 4.40
N ASP A 177 -4.78 4.34 3.46
CA ASP A 177 -5.43 3.05 3.63
C ASP A 177 -4.91 2.04 2.58
N THR A 178 -5.31 0.77 2.64
CA THR A 178 -4.89 -0.27 1.71
C THR A 178 -5.49 0.07 0.34
N GLY A 179 -4.67 -0.03 -0.70
CA GLY A 179 -5.05 0.39 -2.05
C GLY A 179 -4.95 1.90 -2.29
N THR A 180 -4.43 2.69 -1.33
CA THR A 180 -4.10 4.10 -1.58
C THR A 180 -3.11 4.19 -2.74
N PRO A 181 -3.38 5.01 -3.77
CA PRO A 181 -2.53 5.08 -4.95
C PRO A 181 -1.19 5.77 -4.66
N ILE A 182 -0.14 5.27 -5.31
CA ILE A 182 1.18 5.90 -5.35
C ILE A 182 1.39 6.49 -6.75
N TYR A 183 1.78 7.76 -6.82
CA TYR A 183 1.96 8.49 -8.07
C TYR A 183 3.41 8.87 -8.31
N TYR A 184 3.82 8.81 -9.57
CA TYR A 184 5.03 9.44 -10.07
C TYR A 184 4.63 10.49 -11.10
N GLN A 185 4.93 11.77 -10.84
CA GLN A 185 4.55 12.88 -11.74
C GLN A 185 3.07 12.86 -12.16
N GLY A 186 2.18 12.49 -11.22
CA GLY A 186 0.73 12.38 -11.45
C GLY A 186 0.26 11.09 -12.16
N ILE A 187 1.18 10.20 -12.54
CA ILE A 187 0.86 8.90 -13.16
C ILE A 187 0.79 7.83 -12.07
N LEU A 188 -0.27 6.99 -12.09
CA LEU A 188 -0.42 5.87 -11.16
C LEU A 188 0.74 4.89 -11.33
N ALA A 189 1.60 4.84 -10.32
CA ALA A 189 2.84 4.07 -10.31
C ALA A 189 2.78 2.86 -9.35
N GLY A 190 1.84 2.85 -8.41
CA GLY A 190 1.79 1.82 -7.38
C GLY A 190 0.61 1.96 -6.44
N GLU A 191 0.65 1.20 -5.35
CA GLU A 191 -0.38 1.23 -4.31
C GLU A 191 0.17 0.83 -2.94
N ILE A 192 -0.52 1.28 -1.89
CA ILE A 192 -0.25 0.90 -0.51
C ILE A 192 -0.80 -0.48 -0.24
N LEU A 193 0.05 -1.36 0.31
CA LEU A 193 -0.30 -2.73 0.65
C LEU A 193 -0.90 -2.85 2.06
N GLY A 194 -0.54 -1.94 2.96
CA GLY A 194 -1.00 -1.95 4.34
C GLY A 194 -0.05 -1.17 5.24
N TRP A 195 -0.30 -1.20 6.54
CA TRP A 195 0.52 -0.52 7.53
C TRP A 195 0.55 -1.29 8.84
N GLU A 196 1.59 -1.05 9.63
CA GLU A 196 1.72 -1.56 10.98
C GLU A 196 2.24 -0.46 11.91
N LEU A 197 1.76 -0.48 13.16
CA LEU A 197 2.27 0.39 14.20
C LEU A 197 3.56 -0.21 14.75
N GLY A 198 4.63 0.59 14.76
CA GLY A 198 5.90 0.22 15.36
C GLY A 198 5.78 -0.05 16.86
N ASN A 199 6.73 -0.81 17.40
CA ASN A 199 6.77 -1.16 18.82
C ASN A 199 6.90 0.08 19.74
N ASP A 200 7.39 1.19 19.21
CA ASP A 200 7.47 2.49 19.88
C ASP A 200 6.11 3.19 20.05
N ARG A 201 5.05 2.65 19.43
CA ARG A 201 3.68 3.20 19.37
C ARG A 201 3.59 4.61 18.79
N LYS A 202 4.60 5.02 18.03
CA LYS A 202 4.67 6.37 17.41
C LYS A 202 4.95 6.27 15.93
N SER A 203 5.82 5.36 15.53
CA SER A 203 6.21 5.14 14.14
C SER A 203 5.18 4.26 13.44
N ILE A 204 4.78 4.63 12.24
CA ILE A 204 3.90 3.82 11.39
C ILE A 204 4.70 3.37 10.18
N PHE A 205 4.82 2.06 10.01
CA PHE A 205 5.47 1.46 8.85
C PHE A 205 4.42 1.15 7.80
N ILE A 206 4.47 1.85 6.69
CA ILE A 206 3.57 1.71 5.54
C ILE A 206 4.26 0.82 4.51
N HIS A 207 3.64 -0.32 4.22
CA HIS A 207 4.07 -1.24 3.19
C HIS A 207 3.52 -0.78 1.85
N ALA A 208 4.39 -0.51 0.88
CA ALA A 208 4.04 0.02 -0.42
C ALA A 208 4.57 -0.86 -1.55
N PHE A 209 3.89 -0.85 -2.69
CA PHE A 209 4.33 -1.54 -3.89
C PHE A 209 4.37 -0.59 -5.08
N VAL A 210 5.52 -0.50 -5.73
CA VAL A 210 5.74 0.31 -6.93
C VAL A 210 5.87 -0.63 -8.12
N LYS A 211 5.02 -0.43 -9.13
CA LYS A 211 4.91 -1.29 -10.32
C LYS A 211 6.06 -1.02 -11.29
N THR A 212 6.43 -2.03 -12.07
CA THR A 212 7.32 -1.84 -13.23
C THR A 212 6.60 -1.00 -14.30
N PRO A 213 7.26 -0.03 -14.96
CA PRO A 213 8.68 0.31 -14.89
C PRO A 213 9.05 1.36 -13.83
N TYR A 214 8.09 1.90 -13.08
CA TYR A 214 8.29 3.00 -12.14
C TYR A 214 9.19 2.62 -10.95
N ASN A 215 9.25 1.34 -10.59
CA ASN A 215 10.15 0.86 -9.54
C ASN A 215 11.62 1.21 -9.79
N LYS A 216 12.06 1.35 -11.05
CA LYS A 216 13.42 1.77 -11.41
C LYS A 216 13.72 3.24 -11.10
N LEU A 217 12.68 4.03 -10.87
CA LEU A 217 12.79 5.44 -10.51
C LEU A 217 12.97 5.61 -9.00
N VAL A 218 12.63 4.60 -8.20
CA VAL A 218 12.85 4.60 -6.76
C VAL A 218 14.32 4.28 -6.49
N LYS A 219 15.00 5.19 -5.80
CA LYS A 219 16.40 5.08 -5.39
C LYS A 219 16.52 5.50 -3.93
N SER A 220 17.71 5.36 -3.32
CA SER A 220 17.88 5.67 -1.90
C SER A 220 17.65 7.15 -1.52
N ASN A 221 17.62 8.07 -2.49
CA ASN A 221 17.31 9.49 -2.27
C ASN A 221 15.87 9.87 -2.68
N THR A 222 15.02 8.90 -3.01
CA THR A 222 13.61 9.14 -3.32
C THR A 222 12.87 9.71 -2.11
N ARG A 223 12.05 10.73 -2.35
CA ARG A 223 11.24 11.42 -1.35
C ARG A 223 9.78 11.13 -1.64
N PHE A 224 9.02 10.78 -0.60
CA PHE A 224 7.59 10.48 -0.68
C PHE A 224 6.82 11.50 0.13
N TRP A 225 5.77 12.09 -0.43
CA TRP A 225 4.90 13.01 0.31
C TRP A 225 3.45 12.61 0.19
N ASN A 226 2.69 12.96 1.22
CA ASN A 226 1.26 12.79 1.21
C ASN A 226 0.63 13.84 0.28
N ILE A 227 -0.26 13.37 -0.59
CA ILE A 227 -1.09 14.23 -1.44
C ILE A 227 -2.50 14.22 -0.85
N SER A 228 -2.74 15.10 0.12
CA SER A 228 -3.99 15.16 0.87
C SER A 228 -4.70 16.49 0.63
N GLY A 229 -5.71 16.48 -0.25
CA GLY A 229 -6.60 17.63 -0.44
C GLY A 229 -5.88 18.95 -0.74
N MET A 230 -6.62 20.06 -0.63
CA MET A 230 -6.15 21.38 -1.04
C MET A 230 -5.07 21.91 -0.09
N ASP A 231 -3.80 21.81 -0.51
CA ASP A 231 -2.67 22.47 0.18
C ASP A 231 -2.60 23.94 -0.26
N VAL A 232 -2.80 24.85 0.69
CA VAL A 232 -2.69 26.30 0.47
C VAL A 232 -1.59 26.81 1.37
N SER A 233 -0.38 26.89 0.82
CA SER A 233 0.74 27.53 1.48
C SER A 233 0.78 29.03 1.12
N VAL A 234 0.86 29.87 2.16
CA VAL A 234 1.03 31.31 2.02
C VAL A 234 2.41 31.67 2.58
N GLY A 235 3.36 31.89 1.69
CA GLY A 235 4.72 32.28 2.02
C GLY A 235 4.89 33.80 2.03
N SER A 236 6.05 34.28 2.48
CA SER A 236 6.48 35.68 2.32
C SER A 236 6.58 36.10 0.85
N GLU A 237 6.84 35.15 -0.04
CA GLU A 237 6.93 35.38 -1.50
C GLU A 237 5.57 35.43 -2.23
N GLY A 238 4.47 35.16 -1.51
CA GLY A 238 3.11 35.17 -2.06
C GLY A 238 2.40 33.82 -1.96
N ILE A 239 1.41 33.62 -2.84
CA ILE A 239 0.60 32.39 -2.88
C ILE A 239 1.21 31.46 -3.94
N SER A 240 1.71 30.30 -3.52
CA SER A 240 2.12 29.23 -4.42
C SER A 240 0.94 28.27 -4.59
N VAL A 241 0.47 28.07 -5.82
CA VAL A 241 -0.59 27.10 -6.13
C VAL A 241 0.01 26.02 -7.00
N ARG A 242 0.37 24.89 -6.41
CA ARG A 242 0.72 23.68 -7.17
C ARG A 242 -0.56 22.90 -7.44
N THR A 243 -0.98 22.85 -8.69
CA THR A 243 -2.13 22.05 -9.11
C THR A 243 -1.67 20.62 -9.34
N GLU A 244 -1.77 19.78 -8.32
CA GLU A 244 -1.74 18.34 -8.55
C GLU A 244 -2.96 17.90 -9.38
N SER A 245 -2.95 16.65 -9.86
CA SER A 245 -4.08 16.11 -10.63
C SER A 245 -5.38 16.26 -9.83
N ILE A 246 -6.45 16.74 -10.47
CA ILE A 246 -7.79 16.86 -9.85
C ILE A 246 -8.25 15.50 -9.28
N GLN A 247 -7.81 14.38 -9.87
CA GLN A 247 -8.08 13.04 -9.34
C GLN A 247 -7.35 12.78 -8.00
N SER A 248 -6.10 13.25 -7.88
CA SER A 248 -5.29 13.18 -6.66
C SER A 248 -5.91 14.00 -5.52
N LEU A 249 -6.47 15.17 -5.84
CA LEU A 249 -7.17 16.02 -4.86
C LEU A 249 -8.45 15.39 -4.30
N LEU A 250 -9.14 14.53 -5.07
CA LEU A 250 -10.39 13.89 -4.66
C LEU A 250 -10.17 12.61 -3.85
N TYR A 251 -9.18 11.80 -4.22
CA TYR A 251 -8.99 10.47 -3.63
C TYR A 251 -7.81 10.40 -2.65
N GLY A 252 -6.96 11.43 -2.65
CA GLY A 252 -5.69 11.44 -1.94
C GLY A 252 -4.72 10.36 -2.45
N GLY A 253 -3.54 10.28 -1.86
CA GLY A 253 -2.53 9.33 -2.27
C GLY A 253 -1.15 9.64 -1.69
N ILE A 254 -0.13 9.02 -2.27
CA ILE A 254 1.27 9.35 -2.01
C ILE A 254 1.92 9.68 -3.35
N ALA A 255 2.66 10.76 -3.44
CA ALA A 255 3.48 11.05 -4.61
C ALA A 255 4.97 10.87 -4.25
N PHE A 256 5.79 10.59 -5.26
CA PHE A 256 7.22 10.50 -5.07
C PHE A 256 8.01 11.14 -6.21
N GLU A 257 9.20 11.60 -5.85
CA GLU A 257 10.19 12.15 -6.75
C GLU A 257 11.58 11.69 -6.31
N THR A 258 12.46 11.51 -7.31
CA THR A 258 13.86 11.16 -7.09
C THR A 258 14.70 12.28 -7.66
N PRO A 259 15.24 13.19 -6.82
CA PRO A 259 15.99 14.33 -7.30
C PRO A 259 17.29 13.88 -7.96
N ASP A 260 17.71 14.63 -8.98
CA ASP A 260 19.03 14.45 -9.59
C ASP A 260 20.11 14.80 -8.55
N THR A 261 21.04 13.89 -8.34
CA THR A 261 22.17 14.09 -7.43
C THR A 261 23.47 13.66 -8.09
N LEU A 262 24.56 14.34 -7.73
CA LEU A 262 25.91 14.04 -8.16
C LEU A 262 26.55 12.90 -7.35
N GLU A 263 25.91 12.46 -6.27
CA GLU A 263 26.39 11.39 -5.40
C GLU A 263 26.00 10.00 -5.91
N GLN A 264 26.79 8.98 -5.58
CA GLN A 264 26.46 7.59 -5.86
C GLN A 264 25.29 7.13 -4.99
N VAL A 265 24.10 7.06 -5.59
CA VAL A 265 22.89 6.58 -4.96
C VAL A 265 22.87 5.05 -4.98
N LYS A 266 22.48 4.42 -3.86
CA LYS A 266 22.33 2.96 -3.82
C LYS A 266 21.12 2.54 -4.64
N GLU A 267 21.33 1.61 -5.57
CA GLU A 267 20.25 1.00 -6.37
C GLU A 267 19.55 -0.14 -5.62
N ASN A 268 20.21 -0.76 -4.64
CA ASN A 268 19.57 -1.80 -3.83
C ASN A 268 18.62 -1.17 -2.80
N LEU A 269 17.33 -1.44 -2.97
CA LEU A 269 16.25 -0.97 -2.10
C LEU A 269 15.96 -1.90 -0.91
N GLU A 270 16.59 -3.07 -0.85
CA GLU A 270 16.37 -4.04 0.24
C GLU A 270 16.77 -3.46 1.60
N GLY A 271 15.80 -3.41 2.51
CA GLY A 271 16.00 -2.89 3.87
C GLY A 271 16.03 -1.37 3.97
N LEU A 272 15.83 -0.63 2.87
CA LEU A 272 15.66 0.82 2.94
C LEU A 272 14.28 1.17 3.48
N VAL A 273 14.26 2.15 4.38
CA VAL A 273 13.04 2.75 4.93
C VAL A 273 13.01 4.19 4.45
N PHE A 274 11.99 4.53 3.68
CA PHE A 274 11.75 5.90 3.22
C PHE A 274 10.98 6.70 4.27
N THR A 275 11.00 8.02 4.17
CA THR A 275 10.17 8.89 5.01
C THR A 275 8.99 9.41 4.20
N LEU A 276 7.80 9.38 4.79
CA LEU A 276 6.63 10.10 4.30
C LEU A 276 6.63 11.52 4.87
N TYR A 277 6.75 12.49 3.99
CA TYR A 277 6.61 13.91 4.29
C TYR A 277 5.13 14.32 4.27
N ASP A 278 4.78 15.34 5.05
CA ASP A 278 3.41 15.83 5.15
C ASP A 278 2.94 16.46 3.82
N ASP A 279 3.84 17.17 3.15
CA ASP A 279 3.60 17.84 1.86
C ASP A 279 4.92 18.03 1.07
N TYR A 280 4.83 18.54 -0.16
CA TYR A 280 6.00 18.78 -1.01
C TYR A 280 6.93 19.89 -0.49
N GLU A 281 6.42 20.89 0.20
CA GLU A 281 7.22 22.03 0.69
C GLU A 281 8.11 21.59 1.88
N SER A 282 7.59 20.72 2.76
CA SER A 282 8.32 20.16 3.91
C SER A 282 9.59 19.39 3.52
N ILE A 283 9.61 18.80 2.32
CA ILE A 283 10.79 18.15 1.74
C ILE A 283 12.01 19.09 1.68
N HIS A 284 11.79 20.38 1.42
CA HIS A 284 12.88 21.36 1.31
C HIS A 284 13.39 21.80 2.68
N GLU A 285 12.50 21.86 3.68
CA GLU A 285 12.83 22.31 5.04
C GLU A 285 13.58 21.26 5.87
N GLU A 286 13.43 19.97 5.54
CA GLU A 286 14.15 18.87 6.22
C GLU A 286 15.43 18.42 5.51
N SER A 287 15.74 18.95 4.32
CA SER A 287 16.86 18.46 3.49
C SER A 287 18.27 18.81 3.98
N PHE A 288 18.40 19.62 5.04
CA PHE A 288 19.69 20.10 5.56
C PHE A 288 20.10 19.39 6.85
N VAL A 289 21.28 18.78 6.83
CA VAL A 289 21.72 17.82 7.88
C VAL A 289 22.25 18.53 9.13
N LYS A 290 22.73 19.77 8.99
CA LYS A 290 23.27 20.57 10.09
C LYS A 290 22.39 21.78 10.39
N LYS A 291 21.78 21.77 11.57
CA LYS A 291 20.96 22.85 12.12
C LYS A 291 21.64 23.39 13.38
N ILE A 292 21.78 24.71 13.47
CA ILE A 292 22.39 25.38 14.62
C ILE A 292 21.39 26.36 15.21
N THR A 293 21.10 26.21 16.50
CA THR A 293 20.13 27.05 17.20
C THR A 293 20.81 28.26 17.84
N PHE A 294 20.22 29.44 17.66
CA PHE A 294 20.61 30.70 18.31
C PHE A 294 19.41 31.30 19.04
N ILE A 295 19.69 32.13 20.03
CA ILE A 295 18.68 32.92 20.73
C ILE A 295 18.89 34.41 20.44
N LEU A 296 17.80 35.09 20.11
CA LEU A 296 17.73 36.53 19.87
C LEU A 296 16.86 37.17 20.94
N PHE A 297 17.19 38.38 21.36
CA PHE A 297 16.37 39.16 22.29
C PHE A 297 15.86 40.43 21.62
N PHE A 298 14.54 40.57 21.53
CA PHE A 298 13.91 41.77 21.00
C PHE A 298 13.28 42.60 22.13
N GLU A 299 13.55 43.90 22.14
CA GLU A 299 12.98 44.87 23.08
C GLU A 299 11.60 45.39 22.63
N GLY A 300 11.27 45.23 21.34
CA GLY A 300 10.04 45.73 20.73
C GLY A 300 8.95 44.67 20.56
N SER A 301 7.81 45.09 20.02
CA SER A 301 6.72 44.19 19.65
C SER A 301 7.17 43.19 18.58
N VAL A 302 7.05 41.89 18.87
CA VAL A 302 7.22 40.80 17.90
C VAL A 302 5.93 40.43 17.18
N ARG A 303 4.88 41.27 17.28
CA ARG A 303 3.59 41.01 16.64
C ARG A 303 3.75 40.82 15.14
N GLY A 304 3.34 39.66 14.64
CA GLY A 304 3.47 39.27 13.23
C GLY A 304 4.58 38.25 13.00
N LEU A 305 5.50 38.06 13.96
CA LEU A 305 6.46 36.97 13.97
C LEU A 305 5.78 35.68 14.45
N LYS A 306 6.02 34.57 13.74
CA LYS A 306 5.46 33.25 14.06
C LYS A 306 6.57 32.20 14.06
N VAL A 307 6.33 31.09 14.76
CA VAL A 307 7.13 29.87 14.55
C VAL A 307 7.03 29.47 13.07
N GLY A 308 8.17 29.13 12.48
CA GLY A 308 8.34 28.89 11.04
C GLY A 308 8.65 30.13 10.20
N ALA A 309 8.61 31.34 10.77
CA ALA A 309 8.98 32.55 10.02
C ALA A 309 10.44 32.45 9.51
N PRO A 310 10.73 32.92 8.29
CA PRO A 310 12.06 32.78 7.71
C PRO A 310 13.08 33.64 8.46
N VAL A 311 14.30 33.13 8.52
CA VAL A 311 15.49 33.90 8.89
C VAL A 311 16.28 34.11 7.62
N GLU A 312 16.52 35.37 7.25
CA GLU A 312 17.13 35.72 5.97
C GLU A 312 18.43 36.47 6.19
N PHE A 313 19.46 36.16 5.39
CA PHE A 313 20.67 36.96 5.30
C PHE A 313 20.75 37.58 3.91
N LYS A 314 20.71 38.91 3.84
CA LYS A 314 20.68 39.67 2.56
C LYS A 314 19.60 39.19 1.58
N GLY A 315 18.40 38.87 2.09
CA GLY A 315 17.26 38.40 1.31
C GLY A 315 17.30 36.93 0.89
N ILE A 316 18.25 36.14 1.42
CA ILE A 316 18.31 34.69 1.19
C ILE A 316 17.89 33.99 2.48
N LYS A 317 16.87 33.12 2.43
CA LYS A 317 16.48 32.27 3.57
C LYS A 317 17.68 31.41 3.99
N VAL A 318 18.13 31.56 5.23
CA VAL A 318 19.23 30.80 5.84
C VAL A 318 18.78 30.02 7.07
N GLY A 319 17.51 30.15 7.47
CA GLY A 319 16.98 29.49 8.65
C GLY A 319 15.50 29.77 8.89
N VAL A 320 15.02 29.39 10.08
CA VAL A 320 13.63 29.55 10.53
C VAL A 320 13.53 29.87 12.03
N VAL A 321 12.45 30.53 12.44
CA VAL A 321 12.11 30.74 13.85
C VAL A 321 11.54 29.44 14.44
N LYS A 322 12.13 28.94 15.52
CA LYS A 322 11.75 27.68 16.17
C LYS A 322 10.78 27.89 17.34
N ASP A 323 11.00 28.92 18.15
CA ASP A 323 10.16 29.23 19.32
C ASP A 323 10.26 30.73 19.64
N LEU A 324 9.24 31.28 20.28
CA LEU A 324 9.29 32.62 20.87
C LEU A 324 8.43 32.65 22.13
N ARG A 325 8.95 33.28 23.20
CA ARG A 325 8.25 33.37 24.49
C ARG A 325 8.43 34.75 25.10
N LEU A 326 7.56 35.11 26.03
CA LEU A 326 7.74 36.27 26.88
C LEU A 326 8.36 35.81 28.20
N GLU A 327 9.56 36.29 28.50
CA GLU A 327 10.23 36.05 29.77
C GLU A 327 10.08 37.27 30.67
N PHE A 328 9.71 37.02 31.92
CA PHE A 328 9.67 38.02 32.98
C PHE A 328 10.80 37.74 33.97
N ASN A 329 11.68 38.73 34.16
CA ASN A 329 12.71 38.66 35.18
C ASN A 329 12.20 39.35 36.46
N GLY A 330 11.99 38.55 37.51
CA GLY A 330 11.49 39.03 38.80
C GLY A 330 12.47 39.91 39.58
N HIS A 331 13.76 39.90 39.24
CA HIS A 331 14.78 40.69 39.95
C HIS A 331 14.79 42.16 39.51
N ASP A 332 14.64 42.43 38.22
CA ASP A 332 14.65 43.78 37.65
C ASP A 332 13.29 44.22 37.10
N THR A 333 12.26 43.36 37.24
CA THR A 333 10.90 43.58 36.72
C THR A 333 10.89 43.86 35.20
N SER A 334 11.89 43.34 34.47
CA SER A 334 11.98 43.51 33.02
C SER A 334 11.28 42.37 32.29
N PHE A 335 10.76 42.69 31.10
CA PHE A 335 10.23 41.73 30.16
C PHE A 335 11.16 41.64 28.96
N LYS A 336 11.48 40.42 28.54
CA LYS A 336 12.26 40.15 27.34
C LYS A 336 11.55 39.13 26.47
N ILE A 337 11.76 39.22 25.17
CA ILE A 337 11.18 38.27 24.22
C ILE A 337 12.32 37.49 23.59
N PRO A 338 12.74 36.37 24.21
CA PRO A 338 13.62 35.42 23.54
C PRO A 338 12.94 34.81 22.32
N VAL A 339 13.66 34.83 21.21
CA VAL A 339 13.27 34.18 19.96
C VAL A 339 14.37 33.19 19.61
N LEU A 340 14.01 31.90 19.61
CA LEU A 340 14.90 30.84 19.16
C LEU A 340 14.82 30.74 17.64
N ILE A 341 15.97 30.83 16.99
CA ILE A 341 16.12 30.63 15.55
C ILE A 341 16.99 29.42 15.28
N GLU A 342 16.76 28.76 14.15
CA GLU A 342 17.55 27.67 13.63
C GLU A 342 18.15 28.09 12.29
N ILE A 343 19.48 28.07 12.18
CA ILE A 343 20.23 28.42 10.98
C ILE A 343 20.79 27.13 10.36
N GLU A 344 20.75 27.07 9.03
CA GLU A 344 21.21 25.95 8.19
C GLU A 344 22.50 26.38 7.46
N PRO A 345 23.70 26.09 7.99
CA PRO A 345 24.96 26.59 7.44
C PRO A 345 25.25 26.05 6.03
N GLU A 346 24.65 24.93 5.67
CA GLU A 346 24.80 24.30 4.35
C GLU A 346 24.25 25.17 3.21
N ARG A 347 23.41 26.17 3.52
CA ARG A 347 22.97 27.18 2.53
C ARG A 347 24.05 28.24 2.23
N ILE A 348 25.13 28.28 3.01
CA ILE A 348 26.24 29.22 2.87
C ILE A 348 27.45 28.50 2.27
N ILE A 349 27.62 28.60 0.95
CA ILE A 349 28.74 27.97 0.25
C ILE A 349 30.01 28.82 0.48
N SER A 350 30.98 28.27 1.21
CA SER A 350 32.31 28.89 1.34
C SER A 350 33.06 28.83 0.00
N ARG A 351 33.61 29.96 -0.43
CA ARG A 351 34.42 30.05 -1.66
C ARG A 351 35.83 29.45 -1.49
N ASP A 352 36.30 29.36 -0.24
CA ASP A 352 37.60 28.77 0.09
C ASP A 352 37.43 27.33 0.59
N LYS A 353 38.16 26.39 -0.04
CA LYS A 353 38.31 24.97 0.37
C LYS A 353 39.20 24.81 1.62
N GLY A 354 39.14 25.75 2.56
CA GLY A 354 39.81 25.63 3.85
C GLY A 354 38.92 24.92 4.86
N GLU A 355 39.50 24.23 5.83
CA GLU A 355 38.79 23.71 7.00
C GLU A 355 37.88 24.80 7.57
N ILE A 356 36.57 24.59 7.48
CA ILE A 356 35.59 25.50 8.05
C ILE A 356 35.81 25.43 9.57
N SER A 357 36.39 26.48 10.15
CA SER A 357 36.34 26.76 11.59
C SER A 357 34.92 26.46 12.07
N SER A 358 34.74 25.89 13.27
CA SER A 358 33.41 25.48 13.76
C SER A 358 32.36 26.52 13.36
N PRO A 359 31.21 26.16 12.75
CA PRO A 359 30.21 27.14 12.30
C PRO A 359 29.86 28.18 13.37
N PHE A 360 29.99 27.79 14.63
CA PHE A 360 29.92 28.64 15.80
C PHE A 360 31.00 29.75 15.84
N GLU A 361 32.26 29.41 15.62
CA GLU A 361 33.38 30.36 15.56
C GLU A 361 33.23 31.32 14.39
N THR A 362 32.80 30.82 13.23
CA THR A 362 32.55 31.66 12.05
C THR A 362 31.46 32.69 12.35
N LEU A 363 30.37 32.28 12.99
CA LEU A 363 29.31 33.20 13.35
C LEU A 363 29.77 34.20 14.41
N LYS A 364 30.56 33.78 15.41
CA LYS A 364 31.15 34.70 16.38
C LYS A 364 31.98 35.79 15.69
N ILE A 365 32.81 35.42 14.71
CA ILE A 365 33.57 36.38 13.89
C ILE A 365 32.63 37.34 13.14
N LEU A 366 31.50 36.84 12.62
CA LEU A 366 30.52 37.69 11.93
C LEU A 366 29.83 38.66 12.89
N ILE A 367 29.44 38.21 14.09
CA ILE A 367 28.85 39.05 15.15
C ILE A 367 29.83 40.15 15.58
N ASP A 368 31.09 39.79 15.80
CA ASP A 368 32.17 40.74 16.14
C ASP A 368 32.41 41.75 15.00
N ARG A 369 32.18 41.34 13.75
CA ARG A 369 32.25 42.21 12.56
C ARG A 369 30.96 42.97 12.26
N GLY A 370 29.95 42.85 13.10
CA GLY A 370 28.72 43.64 13.02
C GLY A 370 27.48 42.90 12.54
N LEU A 371 27.45 41.57 12.48
CA LEU A 371 26.20 40.84 12.20
C LEU A 371 25.16 41.17 13.28
N ARG A 372 23.97 41.63 12.87
CA ARG A 372 22.85 41.90 13.77
C ARG A 372 21.56 41.31 13.23
N ALA A 373 20.67 40.90 14.13
CA ALA A 373 19.31 40.52 13.80
C ALA A 373 18.34 41.68 13.95
N ARG A 374 17.39 41.82 13.03
CA ARG A 374 16.28 42.78 13.08
C ARG A 374 15.00 42.12 12.63
N LEU A 375 13.87 42.62 13.10
CA LEU A 375 12.56 42.22 12.59
C LEU A 375 12.18 43.10 11.41
N GLN A 376 11.85 42.47 10.29
CA GLN A 376 11.39 43.14 9.07
C GLN A 376 10.01 42.62 8.67
N THR A 377 9.28 43.43 7.90
CA THR A 377 7.95 43.05 7.40
C THR A 377 8.10 42.25 6.10
N GLY A 378 7.72 40.98 6.13
CA GLY A 378 7.78 40.08 4.96
C GLY A 378 6.55 40.20 4.06
N SER A 379 5.39 40.53 4.62
CA SER A 379 4.17 40.76 3.85
C SER A 379 3.39 41.94 4.40
N LEU A 380 3.22 42.97 3.55
CA LEU A 380 2.42 44.14 3.87
C LEU A 380 0.92 43.83 3.99
N LEU A 381 0.46 42.76 3.34
CA LEU A 381 -0.93 42.31 3.34
C LEU A 381 -1.29 41.59 4.64
N THR A 382 -0.43 40.68 5.09
CA THR A 382 -0.70 39.85 6.28
C THR A 382 -0.08 40.41 7.57
N GLY A 383 0.83 41.38 7.45
CA GLY A 383 1.62 41.90 8.57
C GLY A 383 2.60 40.87 9.13
N GLN A 384 2.94 39.81 8.37
CA GLN A 384 3.92 38.82 8.80
C GLN A 384 5.32 39.43 8.86
N LEU A 385 6.02 39.13 9.96
CA LEU A 385 7.41 39.50 10.16
C LEU A 385 8.33 38.32 9.86
N PHE A 386 9.57 38.64 9.49
CA PHE A 386 10.69 37.70 9.40
C PHE A 386 11.90 38.28 10.14
N VAL A 387 12.90 37.42 10.39
CA VAL A 387 14.16 37.84 11.01
C VAL A 387 15.18 38.12 9.91
N GLU A 388 15.60 39.36 9.78
CA GLU A 388 16.70 39.78 8.91
C GLU A 388 18.02 39.74 9.67
N LEU A 389 19.00 39.06 9.11
CA LEU A 389 20.41 39.08 9.50
C LEU A 389 21.17 39.94 8.50
N ASP A 390 21.82 41.02 8.95
CA ASP A 390 22.66 41.86 8.10
C ASP A 390 23.87 42.44 8.85
N MET A 391 24.85 42.95 8.10
CA MET A 391 26.09 43.49 8.62
C MET A 391 25.95 44.99 8.93
N HIS A 392 25.96 45.31 10.22
CA HIS A 392 25.97 46.65 10.79
C HIS A 392 27.23 46.87 11.66
N PRO A 393 28.42 47.06 11.03
CA PRO A 393 29.71 47.17 11.74
C PRO A 393 29.77 48.32 12.74
N ASP A 394 29.02 49.40 12.51
CA ASP A 394 29.05 50.61 13.35
C ASP A 394 28.11 50.54 14.56
N THR A 395 27.48 49.39 14.83
CA THR A 395 26.53 49.22 15.94
C THR A 395 27.14 48.42 17.09
N PRO A 396 26.93 48.82 18.36
CA PRO A 396 27.42 48.05 19.49
C PRO A 396 26.69 46.71 19.59
N ILE A 397 27.42 45.67 20.00
CA ILE A 397 26.81 44.38 20.35
C ILE A 397 26.03 44.53 21.67
N ARG A 398 24.81 43.98 21.73
CA ARG A 398 23.97 43.98 22.93
C ARG A 398 23.57 42.54 23.26
N LEU A 399 24.37 41.90 24.10
CA LEU A 399 24.07 40.55 24.60
C LEU A 399 23.38 40.64 25.95
N VAL A 400 22.47 39.70 26.22
CA VAL A 400 21.75 39.58 27.48
C VAL A 400 22.52 38.72 28.48
N GLU A 401 23.46 37.90 28.01
CA GLU A 401 24.27 36.99 28.83
C GLU A 401 23.40 36.10 29.72
N SER A 402 22.30 35.57 29.15
CA SER A 402 21.28 34.78 29.83
C SER A 402 21.79 33.48 30.47
N GLY A 403 23.02 33.05 30.14
CA GLY A 403 23.60 31.79 30.62
C GLY A 403 22.89 30.53 30.09
N GLY A 404 22.03 30.69 29.08
CA GLY A 404 21.28 29.61 28.46
C GLY A 404 22.15 28.64 27.65
N PRO A 405 21.59 27.49 27.25
CA PRO A 405 22.31 26.48 26.46
C PRO A 405 22.54 26.90 25.00
N TYR A 406 21.90 27.99 24.56
CA TYR A 406 21.98 28.50 23.20
C TYR A 406 22.81 29.77 23.14
N PRO A 407 23.67 29.90 22.13
CA PRO A 407 24.41 31.12 21.91
C PRO A 407 23.54 32.29 21.46
N GLU A 408 23.89 33.48 21.93
CA GLU A 408 23.19 34.73 21.64
C GLU A 408 23.75 35.38 20.36
N LEU A 409 22.87 36.02 19.59
CA LEU A 409 23.22 36.81 18.40
C LEU A 409 22.65 38.23 18.47
#